data_AF-A0A4Q2QTB6-F1
#
_entry.id   AF-A0A4Q2QTB6-F1
#
_cell.length_a   1.000
_cell.length_b   1.000
_cell.length_c   1.000
_cell.angle_alpha   90.00
_cell.angle_beta   90.00
_cell.angle_gamma   90.00
#
_symmetry.space_group_name_H-M   'P 1'
#
loop_
_entity.id
_entity.type
_entity.pdbx_description
1 polymer ?
#
loop_
_entity_poly.entity_id
_entity_poly.type
_entity_poly.pdbx_seq_one_letter_code
_entity_poly.pdbx_strand_id
1 'polypeptide(L)'
;MRHGLMEAACERRIPMPNWCSNRMYFSGEPAQIAEIKRLASGAVTPLYRRATNEGIQLFLAGSAGLLQITENIRSEQCPGVTVAGRGAVSP
;
A
#
# COMPACT_ATOMS: atom_id res chain seq x y z
N MET A 1 -1.48 -5.58 22.71
CA MET A 1 -2.69 -4.78 22.99
C MET A 1 -2.43 -3.31 22.63
N ARG A 2 -2.42 -2.95 21.34
CA ARG A 2 -2.30 -1.56 20.86
C ARG A 2 -3.68 -1.06 20.43
N HIS A 3 -4.55 -0.85 21.41
CA HIS A 3 -5.96 -0.44 21.23
C HIS A 3 -6.20 0.99 21.74
N GLY A 4 -5.20 1.87 21.70
CA GLY A 4 -5.24 3.19 22.36
C GLY A 4 -4.94 4.41 21.48
N LEU A 5 -4.64 4.22 20.19
CA LEU A 5 -4.28 5.34 19.30
C LEU A 5 -5.46 5.88 18.46
N MET A 6 -6.59 5.16 18.37
CA MET A 6 -7.78 5.65 17.67
C MET A 6 -8.72 6.48 18.56
N GLU A 7 -8.77 6.23 19.87
CA GLU A 7 -9.60 7.00 20.82
C GLU A 7 -9.07 8.43 21.03
N ALA A 8 -7.74 8.61 21.05
CA ALA A 8 -7.12 9.91 21.33
C ALA A 8 -7.30 10.98 20.23
N ALA A 9 -7.80 10.60 19.05
CA ALA A 9 -8.11 11.53 17.98
C ALA A 9 -9.47 12.23 18.19
N CYS A 10 -10.38 11.65 18.97
CA CYS A 10 -11.70 12.22 19.24
C CYS A 10 -11.61 13.46 20.17
N GLU A 11 -10.61 13.51 21.05
CA GLU A 11 -10.53 14.49 22.14
C GLU A 11 -9.73 15.76 21.77
N ARG A 12 -8.97 15.73 20.66
CA ARG A 12 -8.43 16.96 20.07
C ARG A 12 -9.49 17.54 19.12
N ARG A 13 -10.16 18.62 19.54
CA ARG A 13 -11.02 19.45 18.67
C ARG A 13 -10.22 20.10 17.54
N ILE A 14 -9.70 19.31 16.62
CA ILE A 14 -9.47 19.78 15.25
C ILE A 14 -10.87 19.80 14.64
N PRO A 15 -11.42 20.96 14.23
CA PRO A 15 -12.70 21.01 13.55
C PRO A 15 -12.63 20.07 12.36
N MET A 16 -13.40 18.98 12.39
CA MET A 16 -13.45 18.03 11.28
C MET A 16 -13.95 18.81 10.05
N PRO A 17 -13.12 19.00 9.02
CA PRO A 17 -13.53 19.76 7.84
C PRO A 17 -14.66 18.99 7.16
N ASN A 18 -15.85 19.59 7.04
CA ASN A 18 -17.02 19.14 6.26
C ASN A 18 -17.07 17.65 5.84
N TRP A 19 -17.03 16.70 6.78
CA TRP A 19 -17.14 15.29 6.41
C TRP A 19 -18.54 14.98 5.86
N CYS A 20 -18.58 14.35 4.69
CA CYS A 20 -19.82 13.90 4.09
C CYS A 20 -20.45 12.77 4.91
N SER A 21 -21.72 12.91 5.25
CA SER A 21 -22.52 11.85 5.89
C SER A 21 -23.03 10.84 4.86
N ASN A 22 -22.11 10.12 4.21
CA ASN A 22 -22.44 9.14 3.18
C ASN A 22 -23.26 7.98 3.76
N ARG A 23 -24.35 7.60 3.08
CA ARG A 23 -25.18 6.43 3.41
C ARG A 23 -25.21 5.49 2.20
N MET A 24 -24.86 4.23 2.41
CA MET A 24 -24.91 3.18 1.39
C MET A 24 -25.75 2.01 1.89
N TYR A 25 -26.55 1.44 0.99
CA TYR A 25 -27.36 0.24 1.23
C TYR A 25 -26.95 -0.84 0.24
N PHE A 26 -26.75 -2.06 0.72
CA PHE A 26 -26.36 -3.20 -0.09
C PHE A 26 -27.42 -4.30 0.02
N SER A 27 -27.78 -4.89 -1.11
CA SER A 27 -28.62 -6.09 -1.22
C SER A 27 -27.89 -7.13 -2.06
N GLY A 28 -28.10 -8.41 -1.76
CA GLY A 28 -27.40 -9.52 -2.43
C GLY A 28 -27.37 -10.77 -1.57
N GLU A 29 -26.68 -11.79 -2.05
CA GLU A 29 -26.57 -13.06 -1.35
C GLU A 29 -25.91 -12.88 0.03
N PRO A 30 -26.33 -13.63 1.08
CA PRO A 30 -25.76 -13.49 2.42
C PRO A 30 -24.23 -13.59 2.47
N ALA A 31 -23.64 -14.44 1.62
CA ALA A 31 -22.19 -14.59 1.50
C ALA A 31 -21.50 -13.31 0.97
N GLN A 32 -22.11 -12.61 0.02
CA GLN A 32 -21.59 -11.35 -0.52
C GLN A 32 -21.71 -10.22 0.49
N ILE A 33 -22.84 -10.15 1.21
CA ILE A 33 -23.04 -9.18 2.30
C ILE A 33 -22.03 -9.42 3.43
N ALA A 34 -21.72 -10.69 3.75
CA ALA A 34 -20.69 -11.02 4.74
C ALA A 34 -19.30 -10.50 4.30
N GLU A 35 -18.96 -10.61 3.02
CA GLU A 35 -17.68 -10.10 2.50
C GLU A 35 -17.61 -8.57 2.53
N ILE A 36 -18.70 -7.86 2.19
CA ILE A 36 -18.77 -6.39 2.32
C ILE A 36 -18.60 -5.97 3.78
N LYS A 37 -19.24 -6.66 4.72
CA LYS A 37 -19.07 -6.39 6.16
C LYS A 37 -17.64 -6.64 6.61
N ARG A 38 -16.99 -7.68 6.10
CA ARG A 38 -15.58 -8.00 6.38
C ARG A 38 -14.64 -6.92 5.85
N LEU A 39 -14.90 -6.39 4.65
CA LEU A 39 -14.18 -5.24 4.10
C LEU A 39 -14.39 -3.97 4.95
N ALA A 40 -15.64 -3.66 5.31
CA ALA A 40 -15.98 -2.46 6.09
C ALA A 40 -15.37 -2.47 7.50
N SER A 41 -15.24 -3.64 8.12
CA SER A 41 -14.58 -3.79 9.43
C SER A 41 -13.05 -3.86 9.34
N GLY A 42 -12.49 -3.88 8.13
CA GLY A 42 -11.05 -4.04 7.92
C GLY A 42 -10.54 -5.47 8.18
N ALA A 43 -11.43 -6.47 8.29
CA ALA A 43 -11.08 -7.88 8.47
C ALA A 43 -10.64 -8.57 7.15
N VAL A 44 -10.01 -7.81 6.25
CA VAL A 44 -9.45 -8.25 4.98
C VAL A 44 -7.95 -8.05 4.98
N THR A 45 -7.19 -8.94 4.36
CA THR A 45 -5.73 -8.76 4.20
C THR A 45 -5.48 -7.84 3.01
N PRO A 46 -4.92 -6.63 3.20
CA PRO A 46 -4.65 -5.71 2.10
C PRO A 46 -3.36 -6.10 1.37
N LEU A 47 -3.46 -7.05 0.43
CA LEU A 47 -2.31 -7.60 -0.30
C LEU A 47 -1.47 -6.51 -1.00
N TYR A 48 -2.10 -5.42 -1.44
CA TYR A 48 -1.41 -4.30 -2.05
C TYR A 48 -0.34 -3.69 -1.13
N ARG A 49 -0.56 -3.66 0.20
CA ARG A 49 0.42 -3.08 1.14
C ARG A 49 1.72 -3.89 1.15
N ARG A 50 1.61 -5.21 1.05
CA ARG A 50 2.77 -6.09 0.94
C ARG A 50 3.53 -5.80 -0.35
N ALA A 51 2.83 -5.79 -1.49
CA ALA A 51 3.43 -5.50 -2.79
C ALA A 51 4.10 -4.11 -2.82
N THR A 52 3.49 -3.09 -2.23
CA THR A 52 4.08 -1.75 -2.10
C THR A 52 5.36 -1.78 -1.26
N ASN A 53 5.34 -2.45 -0.10
CA ASN A 53 6.51 -2.52 0.78
C ASN A 53 7.68 -3.27 0.12
N GLU A 54 7.40 -4.41 -0.51
CA GLU A 54 8.39 -5.19 -1.26
C GLU A 54 8.91 -4.37 -2.46
N GLY A 55 8.03 -3.67 -3.19
CA GLY A 55 8.41 -2.79 -4.28
C GLY A 55 9.33 -1.64 -3.84
N ILE A 56 9.08 -1.03 -2.67
CA ILE A 56 9.97 -0.01 -2.09
C ILE A 56 11.35 -0.62 -1.78
N GLN A 57 11.40 -1.82 -1.21
CA GLN A 57 12.66 -2.50 -0.93
C GLN A 57 13.45 -2.77 -2.21
N LEU A 58 12.78 -3.27 -3.26
CA LEU A 58 13.40 -3.50 -4.57
C LEU A 58 13.92 -2.20 -5.20
N PHE A 59 13.15 -1.11 -5.10
CA PHE A 59 13.58 0.21 -5.59
C PHE A 59 14.83 0.71 -4.87
N LEU A 60 14.90 0.56 -3.55
CA LEU A 60 16.06 0.94 -2.74
C LEU A 60 17.28 0.08 -3.06
N ALA A 61 17.10 -1.24 -3.19
CA ALA A 61 18.16 -2.16 -3.57
C ALA A 61 18.72 -1.86 -4.98
N GLY A 62 17.85 -1.52 -5.93
CA GLY A 62 18.25 -1.08 -7.28
C GLY A 62 19.03 0.24 -7.26
N SER A 63 18.54 1.22 -6.51
CA SER A 63 19.21 2.53 -6.37
C SER A 63 20.57 2.41 -5.66
N ALA A 64 20.73 1.46 -4.75
CA ALA A 64 22.01 1.14 -4.09
C ALA A 64 22.95 0.30 -4.97
N GLY A 65 22.51 -0.16 -6.15
CA GLY A 65 23.28 -1.02 -7.04
C GLY A 65 23.44 -2.46 -6.53
N LEU A 66 22.63 -2.90 -5.56
CA LEU A 66 22.59 -4.29 -5.09
C LEU A 66 21.80 -5.19 -6.04
N LEU A 67 20.80 -4.61 -6.71
CA LEU A 67 20.07 -5.24 -7.80
C LEU A 67 20.33 -4.44 -9.07
N GLN A 68 20.61 -5.14 -10.17
CA GLN A 68 20.71 -4.54 -11.48
C GLN A 68 19.76 -5.26 -12.43
N ILE A 69 19.21 -4.52 -13.38
CA ILE A 69 18.44 -5.08 -14.47
C ILE A 69 19.37 -5.82 -15.44
N THR A 70 18.88 -6.91 -16.02
CA THR A 70 19.64 -7.72 -16.99
C THR A 70 19.53 -7.17 -18.41
N GLU A 71 18.61 -6.24 -18.64
CA GLU A 71 18.41 -5.53 -19.89
C GLU A 71 18.99 -4.11 -19.79
N ASN A 72 19.37 -3.51 -20.92
CA ASN A 72 19.92 -2.15 -20.93
C ASN A 72 18.79 -1.11 -20.99
N ILE A 73 17.94 -1.07 -19.97
CA ILE A 73 16.82 -0.14 -19.85
C ILE A 73 17.16 0.94 -18.83
N ARG A 74 16.72 2.18 -19.04
CA ARG A 74 16.86 3.24 -18.04
C ARG A 74 15.49 3.65 -17.56
N SER A 75 15.36 3.89 -16.26
CA SER A 75 14.17 4.54 -15.73
C SER A 75 14.25 6.04 -16.03
N GLU A 76 13.25 6.58 -16.71
CA GLU A 76 13.15 8.01 -16.97
C GLU A 76 12.74 8.80 -15.72
N GLN A 77 11.79 8.27 -14.94
CA GLN A 77 11.29 8.96 -13.75
C GLN A 77 12.33 8.99 -12.62
N CYS A 78 13.14 7.93 -12.50
CA CYS A 78 14.13 7.79 -11.44
C CYS A 78 15.43 7.17 -12.00
N PRO A 79 16.28 7.92 -12.73
CA PRO A 79 17.50 7.37 -13.35
C PRO A 79 18.44 6.68 -12.35
N GLY A 80 18.44 7.13 -11.09
CA GLY A 80 19.24 6.55 -10.00
C GLY A 80 18.97 5.08 -9.74
N VAL A 81 17.77 4.56 -10.04
CA VAL A 81 17.43 3.14 -9.82
C VAL A 81 18.16 2.19 -10.77
N THR A 82 18.61 2.69 -11.93
CA THR A 82 19.31 1.91 -12.96
C THR A 82 20.75 2.39 -13.17
N VAL A 83 21.28 3.26 -12.30
CA VAL A 83 22.58 3.92 -12.50
C VAL A 83 23.76 2.94 -12.48
N ALA A 84 23.63 1.83 -11.77
CA ALA A 84 24.63 0.77 -11.71
C ALA A 84 24.78 -0.02 -13.03
N GLY A 85 23.92 0.23 -14.03
CA GLY A 85 24.00 -0.40 -15.34
C GLY A 85 23.43 -1.82 -15.37
N ARG A 86 23.91 -2.63 -16.32
CA ARG A 86 23.42 -3.99 -16.59
C ARG A 86 24.07 -5.02 -15.66
N GLY A 87 23.26 -5.84 -15.01
CA GLY A 87 23.69 -6.98 -14.19
C GLY A 87 23.87 -8.28 -14.96
N ALA A 88 24.50 -9.27 -14.33
CA ALA A 88 24.54 -10.65 -14.81
C ALA A 88 23.17 -11.33 -14.60
N VAL A 89 22.88 -12.36 -15.38
CA VAL A 89 21.65 -13.16 -15.22
C VAL A 89 21.85 -14.11 -14.03
N SER A 90 21.23 -13.79 -12.90
CA SER A 90 21.17 -14.63 -11.70
C SER A 90 19.78 -14.58 -11.07
N PRO A 91 19.29 -15.68 -10.44
CA PRO A 91 18.09 -15.66 -9.61
C PRO A 91 18.18 -14.71 -8.42
#